data_AF-A0A938FZQ7-F1
#
_entry.id   AF-A0A938FZQ7-F1
#
_cell.length_a   1.000
_cell.length_b   1.000
_cell.length_c   1.000
_cell.angle_alpha   90.00
_cell.angle_beta   90.00
_cell.angle_gamma   90.00
#
_symmetry.space_group_name_H-M   'P 1'
#
loop_
_entity.id
_entity.type
_entity.pdbx_description
1 polymer ?
#
loop_
_entity_poly.entity_id
_entity_poly.type
_entity_poly.pdbx_seq_one_letter_code
_entity_poly.pdbx_strand_id
1 'polypeptide(L)'
;MATDFTSLVNNIVVLNGSLSSDPVWRELASGSTAVTLEVTTDYEEGSRRSAPVTVVDPKRVAELEKLKAGSDVVVIGEVRRRFFRGANGPGSRTEVVAHEVVPAGQRSRVERHITEVRRVLGTLVV
;
A
#
# COMPACT_ATOMS: atom_id res chain seq x y z
N MET A 1 -15.67 -10.50 -5.75
CA MET A 1 -14.98 -11.36 -4.77
C MET A 1 -14.77 -10.56 -3.49
N ALA A 2 -15.01 -11.16 -2.32
CA ALA A 2 -14.57 -10.57 -1.07
C ALA A 2 -13.03 -10.51 -1.10
N THR A 3 -12.46 -9.38 -0.71
CA THR A 3 -11.00 -9.28 -0.56
C THR A 3 -10.64 -10.04 0.72
N ASP A 4 -9.82 -11.08 0.57
CA ASP A 4 -9.31 -11.92 1.66
C ASP A 4 -7.82 -11.61 1.86
N PHE A 5 -7.41 -11.44 3.12
CA PHE A 5 -6.02 -11.14 3.51
C PHE A 5 -5.34 -12.30 4.24
N THR A 6 -5.95 -13.50 4.26
CA THR A 6 -5.43 -14.66 5.02
C THR A 6 -3.99 -15.02 4.65
N SER A 7 -3.58 -14.84 3.39
CA SER A 7 -2.20 -15.07 2.95
C SER A 7 -1.17 -14.11 3.56
N LEU A 8 -1.61 -13.00 4.16
CA LEU A 8 -0.77 -11.96 4.75
C LEU A 8 -0.66 -12.08 6.28
N VAL A 9 -1.25 -13.11 6.90
CA VAL A 9 -1.37 -13.22 8.37
C VAL A 9 -0.05 -12.97 9.13
N ASN A 10 1.07 -13.44 8.58
CA ASN A 10 2.40 -13.30 9.20
C ASN A 10 3.14 -12.00 8.80
N ASN A 11 2.63 -11.27 7.82
CA ASN A 11 3.23 -10.05 7.29
C ASN A 11 2.13 -9.13 6.73
N ILE A 12 1.45 -8.43 7.62
CA ILE A 12 0.40 -7.47 7.25
C ILE A 12 0.76 -6.08 7.73
N VAL A 13 0.53 -5.10 6.86
CA VAL A 13 0.69 -3.68 7.12
C VAL A 13 -0.62 -2.98 6.85
N VAL A 14 -0.99 -2.07 7.74
CA VAL A 14 -2.03 -1.08 7.51
C VAL A 14 -1.38 0.30 7.59
N LEU A 15 -1.47 1.09 6.52
CA LEU A 15 -1.13 2.51 6.55
C LEU A 15 -2.41 3.33 6.46
N ASN A 16 -2.52 4.36 7.29
CA ASN A 16 -3.56 5.39 7.21
C ASN A 16 -2.86 6.74 7.13
N GLY A 17 -2.96 7.41 5.99
CA GLY A 17 -2.21 8.63 5.74
C GLY A 17 -2.60 9.30 4.43
N SER A 18 -1.76 10.19 3.95
CA SER A 18 -2.00 10.93 2.71
C SER A 18 -0.84 10.78 1.72
N LEU A 19 -1.13 10.98 0.44
CA LEU A 19 -0.10 10.94 -0.59
C LEU A 19 0.79 12.20 -0.52
N SER A 20 2.11 12.05 -0.39
CA SER A 20 3.03 13.19 -0.43
C SER A 20 3.36 13.68 -1.84
N SER A 21 3.02 12.89 -2.86
CA SER A 21 3.19 13.21 -4.28
C SER A 21 2.10 12.54 -5.11
N ASP A 22 1.96 12.95 -6.37
CA ASP A 22 1.06 12.26 -7.29
C ASP A 22 1.49 10.80 -7.52
N PRO A 23 0.54 9.87 -7.75
CA PRO A 23 0.84 8.49 -8.11
C PRO A 23 1.73 8.38 -9.36
N VAL A 24 2.76 7.54 -9.30
CA VAL A 24 3.68 7.33 -10.43
C VAL A 24 3.39 5.97 -11.08
N TRP A 25 2.82 6.01 -12.29
CA TRP A 25 2.53 4.83 -13.09
C TRP A 25 3.71 4.41 -13.94
N ARG A 26 3.92 3.09 -14.08
CA ARG A 26 4.93 2.51 -14.94
C ARG A 26 4.49 1.15 -15.49
N GLU A 27 4.92 0.84 -16.70
CA GLU A 27 4.92 -0.54 -17.19
C GLU A 27 6.19 -1.25 -16.70
N LEU A 28 6.03 -2.50 -16.27
CA LEU A 28 7.13 -3.36 -15.89
C LEU A 28 7.61 -4.15 -17.12
N ALA A 29 8.86 -4.61 -17.10
CA ALA A 29 9.42 -5.42 -18.18
C ALA A 29 8.65 -6.74 -18.42
N SER A 30 7.85 -7.19 -17.45
CA SER A 30 6.94 -8.33 -17.59
C SER A 30 5.67 -8.03 -18.41
N GLY A 31 5.42 -6.77 -18.76
CA GLY A 31 4.15 -6.31 -19.34
C GLY A 31 3.08 -5.95 -18.30
N SER A 32 3.32 -6.21 -17.00
CA SER A 32 2.44 -5.79 -15.91
C SER A 32 2.46 -4.27 -15.74
N THR A 33 1.37 -3.69 -15.25
CA THR A 33 1.34 -2.28 -14.86
C THR A 33 1.57 -2.17 -13.35
N ALA A 34 2.35 -1.18 -12.93
CA ALA A 34 2.52 -0.85 -11.52
C ALA A 34 2.32 0.64 -11.27
N VAL A 35 1.77 0.96 -10.11
CA VAL A 35 1.73 2.33 -9.60
C VAL A 35 2.45 2.40 -8.26
N THR A 36 3.30 3.41 -8.10
CA THR A 36 3.96 3.72 -6.83
C THR A 36 3.30 4.94 -6.21
N LEU A 37 2.95 4.82 -4.94
CA LEU A 37 2.41 5.87 -4.09
C LEU A 37 3.43 6.17 -3.00
N GLU A 38 3.62 7.44 -2.65
CA GLU A 38 4.39 7.82 -1.47
C GLU A 38 3.39 8.18 -0.36
N VAL A 39 3.17 7.24 0.57
CA VAL A 39 2.17 7.39 1.64
C VAL A 39 2.86 7.91 2.88
N THR A 40 2.40 9.06 3.37
CA THR A 40 2.89 9.69 4.58
C THR A 40 1.88 9.56 5.70
N THR A 41 2.30 8.97 6.82
CA THR A 41 1.51 8.84 8.03
C THR A 41 2.00 9.84 9.08
N ASP A 42 1.06 10.43 9.80
CA ASP A 42 1.38 11.24 10.98
C ASP A 42 1.79 10.34 12.14
N TYR A 43 2.82 10.77 12.87
CA TYR A 43 3.31 10.16 14.10
C TYR A 43 3.33 11.22 15.21
N GLU A 44 3.49 10.78 16.46
CA GLU A 44 3.52 11.68 17.62
C GLU A 44 4.49 12.86 17.44
N GLU A 45 4.16 13.97 18.11
CA GLU A 45 4.89 15.24 18.09
C GLU A 45 5.06 15.88 16.70
N GLY A 46 4.10 15.64 15.79
CA GLY A 46 4.08 16.26 14.46
C GLY A 46 5.15 15.71 13.51
N SER A 47 5.82 14.62 13.89
CA SER A 47 6.77 13.96 13.01
C SER A 47 6.03 13.12 11.96
N ARG A 48 6.54 13.12 10.73
CA ARG A 48 5.95 12.38 9.61
C ARG A 48 6.83 11.18 9.24
N ARG A 49 6.20 10.09 8.81
CA ARG A 49 6.88 8.90 8.29
C ARG A 49 6.32 8.58 6.92
N SER A 50 7.19 8.52 5.91
CA SER A 50 6.80 8.20 4.53
C SER A 50 7.26 6.80 4.18
N ALA A 51 6.38 6.04 3.54
CA ALA A 51 6.67 4.71 3.03
C ALA A 51 6.27 4.63 1.55
N PRO A 52 7.15 4.08 0.68
CA PRO A 52 6.79 3.80 -0.68
C PRO A 52 5.83 2.60 -0.70
N VAL A 53 4.71 2.76 -1.40
CA VAL A 53 3.68 1.75 -1.59
C VAL A 53 3.61 1.39 -3.07
N THR A 54 3.81 0.13 -3.41
CA THR A 54 3.70 -0.37 -4.79
C THR A 54 2.42 -1.18 -4.93
N VAL A 55 1.59 -0.85 -5.91
CA VAL A 55 0.46 -1.69 -6.37
C VAL A 55 0.86 -2.28 -7.72
N VAL A 56 0.88 -3.61 -7.83
CA VAL A 56 1.12 -4.32 -9.10
C VAL A 56 -0.20 -4.86 -9.63
N ASP A 57 -0.43 -4.71 -10.93
CA ASP A 57 -1.66 -5.10 -11.63
C ASP A 57 -2.93 -4.66 -10.87
N PRO A 58 -3.08 -3.34 -10.62
CA PRO A 58 -4.14 -2.82 -9.77
C PRO A 58 -5.53 -3.13 -10.33
N LYS A 59 -6.41 -3.72 -9.50
CA LYS A 59 -7.78 -4.06 -9.88
C LYS A 59 -8.72 -2.85 -10.03
N ARG A 60 -8.38 -1.72 -9.41
CA ARG A 60 -9.21 -0.50 -9.32
C ARG A 60 -8.50 0.70 -9.95
N VAL A 61 -8.03 0.56 -11.18
CA VAL A 61 -7.25 1.58 -11.91
C VAL A 61 -7.90 2.96 -11.84
N ALA A 62 -9.18 3.07 -12.22
CA ALA A 62 -9.89 4.35 -12.25
C ALA A 62 -10.05 5.03 -10.87
N GLU A 63 -9.94 4.29 -9.76
CA GLU A 63 -9.91 4.90 -8.43
C GLU A 63 -8.51 5.44 -8.11
N LEU A 64 -7.46 4.70 -8.48
CA LEU A 64 -6.06 5.10 -8.27
C LEU A 64 -5.68 6.30 -9.16
N GLU A 65 -6.19 6.38 -10.38
CA GLU A 65 -5.97 7.52 -11.29
C GLU A 65 -6.58 8.84 -10.79
N LYS A 66 -7.57 8.76 -9.89
CA LYS A 66 -8.17 9.95 -9.27
C LYS A 66 -7.39 10.44 -8.06
N LEU A 67 -6.46 9.64 -7.55
CA LEU A 67 -5.60 10.04 -6.45
C LEU A 67 -4.56 11.04 -6.95
N LYS A 68 -4.25 11.99 -6.08
CA LYS A 68 -3.23 13.03 -6.26
C LYS A 68 -2.55 13.33 -4.93
N ALA A 69 -1.48 14.11 -4.95
CA ALA A 69 -0.86 14.64 -3.73
C ALA A 69 -1.93 15.23 -2.78
N GLY A 70 -1.83 14.87 -1.49
CA GLY A 70 -2.79 15.23 -0.44
C GLY A 70 -4.02 14.33 -0.35
N SER A 71 -4.19 13.32 -1.22
CA SER A 71 -5.32 12.38 -1.10
C SER A 71 -5.13 11.47 0.11
N ASP A 72 -6.15 11.41 0.98
CA ASP A 72 -6.17 10.50 2.12
C ASP A 72 -6.50 9.07 1.68
N VAL A 73 -5.69 8.12 2.14
CA VAL A 73 -5.77 6.72 1.77
C VAL A 73 -5.55 5.79 2.97
N VAL A 74 -6.22 4.65 2.93
CA VAL A 74 -5.91 3.48 3.75
C VAL A 74 -5.35 2.40 2.84
N VAL A 75 -4.17 1.89 3.19
CA VAL A 75 -3.47 0.83 2.47
C VAL A 75 -3.46 -0.43 3.32
N ILE A 76 -3.79 -1.57 2.73
CA ILE A 76 -3.56 -2.90 3.30
C ILE A 76 -2.59 -3.64 2.40
N GLY A 77 -1.51 -4.17 2.98
CA GLY A 77 -0.50 -4.89 2.22
C GLY A 77 0.49 -5.63 3.08
N GLU A 78 1.68 -5.85 2.53
CA GLU A 78 2.81 -6.51 3.20
C GLU A 78 4.08 -5.68 3.08
N VAL A 79 4.99 -5.80 4.05
CA VAL A 79 6.35 -5.25 3.90
C VAL A 79 7.16 -6.18 3.00
N ARG A 80 7.85 -5.62 2.01
CA ARG A 80 8.82 -6.36 1.19
C ARG A 80 10.09 -5.54 0.99
N ARG A 81 11.25 -6.21 1.05
CA ARG A 81 12.49 -5.61 0.55
C ARG A 81 12.68 -5.99 -0.91
N ARG A 82 12.68 -4.99 -1.80
CA ARG A 82 12.99 -5.17 -3.22
C ARG A 82 14.46 -4.89 -3.47
N PHE A 83 15.13 -5.82 -4.14
CA PHE A 83 16.50 -5.64 -4.64
C PHE A 83 16.46 -5.20 -6.10
N PHE A 84 17.38 -4.32 -6.49
CA PHE A 84 17.51 -3.83 -7.86
C PHE A 84 18.95 -3.47 -8.17
N ARG A 85 19.30 -3.27 -9.44
CA ARG A 85 20.58 -2.69 -9.84
C ARG A 85 20.32 -1.28 -10.37
N GLY A 86 21.02 -0.30 -9.80
CA GLY A 86 20.99 1.10 -10.24
C GLY A 86 22.36 1.57 -10.73
N ALA A 87 22.48 2.86 -11.02
CA ALA A 87 23.73 3.47 -11.50
C ALA A 87 24.93 3.23 -10.56
N ASN A 88 24.67 3.14 -9.25
CA ASN A 88 25.70 2.91 -8.22
C ASN A 88 25.86 1.42 -7.84
N GLY A 89 25.38 0.49 -8.67
CA GLY A 89 25.45 -0.95 -8.41
C GLY A 89 24.19 -1.53 -7.75
N PRO A 90 24.31 -2.69 -7.05
CA PRO A 90 23.20 -3.31 -6.35
C PRO A 90 22.63 -2.41 -5.26
N GLY A 91 21.32 -2.28 -5.24
CA GLY A 91 20.57 -1.50 -4.27
C GLY A 91 19.38 -2.29 -3.73
N SER A 92 18.80 -1.80 -2.64
CA SER A 92 17.58 -2.36 -2.10
C SER A 92 16.71 -1.27 -1.50
N ARG A 93 15.39 -1.46 -1.53
CA ARG A 93 14.42 -0.57 -0.89
C ARG A 93 13.37 -1.41 -0.18
N THR A 94 13.07 -1.06 1.05
CA THR A 94 11.89 -1.58 1.76
C THR A 94 10.67 -0.82 1.27
N GLU A 95 9.64 -1.54 0.86
CA GLU A 95 8.37 -1.01 0.36
C GLU A 95 7.21 -1.75 1.02
N VAL A 96 6.03 -1.14 0.94
CA VAL A 96 4.77 -1.84 1.16
C VAL A 96 4.25 -2.29 -0.20
N VAL A 97 4.01 -3.59 -0.37
CA VAL A 97 3.28 -4.10 -1.53
C VAL A 97 1.80 -4.10 -1.16
N ALA A 98 1.03 -3.25 -1.81
CA ALA A 98 -0.38 -3.07 -1.50
C ALA A 98 -1.25 -4.12 -2.19
N HIS A 99 -2.12 -4.73 -1.39
CA HIS A 99 -3.20 -5.60 -1.85
C HIS A 99 -4.51 -4.82 -2.02
N GLU A 100 -4.73 -3.80 -1.19
CA GLU A 100 -5.81 -2.83 -1.34
C GLU A 100 -5.33 -1.42 -1.04
N VAL A 101 -5.86 -0.47 -1.80
CA VAL A 101 -5.74 0.97 -1.54
C VAL A 101 -7.16 1.54 -1.58
N VAL A 102 -7.58 2.18 -0.50
CA VAL A 102 -8.93 2.70 -0.35
C VAL A 102 -8.86 4.19 -0.02
N PRO A 103 -9.50 5.07 -0.80
CA PRO A 103 -9.64 6.47 -0.39
C PRO A 103 -10.31 6.55 0.99
N ALA A 104 -9.74 7.31 1.93
CA ALA A 104 -10.19 7.31 3.33
C ALA A 104 -11.65 7.79 3.49
N GLY A 105 -12.16 8.59 2.55
CA GLY A 105 -13.56 9.01 2.49
C GLY A 105 -14.56 7.86 2.27
N GLN A 106 -14.12 6.70 1.75
CA GLN A 106 -14.96 5.52 1.55
C GLN A 106 -15.07 4.69 2.85
N ARG A 107 -15.62 5.30 3.90
CA ARG A 107 -15.61 4.79 5.28
C ARG A 107 -16.11 3.35 5.42
N SER A 108 -17.24 3.01 4.80
CA SER A 108 -17.80 1.65 4.85
C SER A 108 -16.85 0.61 4.25
N ARG A 109 -16.10 0.98 3.21
CA ARG A 109 -15.12 0.09 2.58
C ARG A 109 -13.89 -0.04 3.47
N VAL A 110 -13.40 1.05 4.05
CA VAL A 110 -12.32 1.04 5.03
C VAL A 110 -12.67 0.14 6.21
N GLU A 111 -13.83 0.34 6.84
CA GLU A 111 -14.30 -0.46 7.99
C GLU A 111 -14.37 -1.95 7.66
N ARG A 112 -14.88 -2.30 6.49
CA ARG A 112 -14.92 -3.68 6.01
C ARG A 112 -13.52 -4.29 5.92
N HIS A 113 -12.56 -3.59 5.32
CA HIS A 113 -11.19 -4.10 5.19
C HIS A 113 -10.47 -4.18 6.54
N ILE A 114 -10.66 -3.21 7.44
CA ILE A 114 -10.07 -3.26 8.79
C ILE A 114 -10.66 -4.40 9.62
N THR A 115 -11.97 -4.66 9.49
CA THR A 115 -12.62 -5.82 10.14
C THR A 115 -12.00 -7.13 9.67
N GLU A 116 -11.75 -7.25 8.36
CA GLU A 116 -11.08 -8.42 7.78
C GLU A 116 -9.63 -8.57 8.25
N VAL A 117 -8.87 -7.47 8.30
CA VAL A 117 -7.50 -7.46 8.88
C VAL A 117 -7.51 -7.96 10.33
N ARG A 118 -8.44 -7.47 11.16
CA ARG A 118 -8.60 -7.93 12.56
C ARG A 118 -8.94 -9.42 12.63
N ARG A 119 -9.83 -9.90 11.76
CA ARG A 119 -10.18 -11.33 11.67
C ARG A 119 -8.95 -12.17 11.37
N VAL A 120 -8.17 -11.80 10.36
CA VAL A 120 -6.95 -12.52 9.96
C VAL A 120 -5.88 -12.47 11.04
N LEU A 121 -5.64 -11.31 11.65
CA LEU A 121 -4.68 -11.20 12.76
C LEU A 121 -5.09 -12.03 13.99
N GLY A 122 -6.39 -12.19 14.23
CA GLY A 122 -6.91 -13.07 15.29
C GLY A 122 -6.62 -14.56 15.09
N THR A 123 -6.19 -14.98 13.89
CA THR A 123 -5.79 -16.36 13.61
C THR A 123 -4.28 -16.59 13.71
N LEU A 124 -3.50 -15.56 14.09
CA LEU A 124 -2.06 -15.68 14.24
C LEU A 124 -1.73 -16.69 15.36
N VAL A 125 -0.96 -17.73 15.01
CA VAL A 125 -0.42 -18.69 15.97
C VAL A 125 1.00 -18.24 16.30
N VAL A 126 1.24 -17.85 17.54
CA VAL A 126 2.53 -17.37 18.06
C VAL A 126 3.24 -18.51 18.80
#